data_AF-A0A811G680-F1
#
_entry.id   AF-A0A811G680-F1
#
_cell.length_a   1.000
_cell.length_b   1.000
_cell.length_c   1.000
_cell.angle_alpha   90.00
_cell.angle_beta   90.00
_cell.angle_gamma   90.00
#
_symmetry.space_group_name_H-M   'P 1'
#
loop_
_entity.id
_entity.type
_entity.pdbx_description
1 polymer ?
#
loop_
_entity_poly.entity_id
_entity_poly.type
_entity_poly.pdbx_seq_one_letter_code
_entity_poly.pdbx_strand_id
1 'polypeptide(L)'
;MHPKDRANTLYVVKILSCAVAIVVLALIFDKDKDTNFFLWASLTAFFTIQHDLNQKINFNQVTGNFIGSLVGILIWLGMAQASFLHMYYINLEYLFFVLGIFLTTLICVSCRATQYTGIALSSFMIVSVYDFGHHTIDGALLRIVYCLVGCLIAYAVEYCCQRFIQDKWFKAS
;
A
#
# COMPACT_ATOMS: atom_id res chain seq x y z
N MET A 1 7.37 -33.60 -3.98
CA MET A 1 6.61 -32.53 -3.29
C MET A 1 5.40 -32.20 -4.16
N HIS A 2 4.19 -32.18 -3.59
CA HIS A 2 2.99 -31.91 -4.38
C HIS A 2 3.05 -30.47 -4.94
N PRO A 3 2.51 -30.16 -6.13
CA PRO A 3 2.56 -28.81 -6.72
C PRO A 3 2.03 -27.70 -5.80
N LYS A 4 1.01 -28.04 -5.01
CA LYS A 4 0.38 -27.15 -4.02
C LYS A 4 1.32 -26.81 -2.85
N ASP A 5 2.06 -27.79 -2.33
CA ASP A 5 3.00 -27.57 -1.23
C ASP A 5 4.16 -26.67 -1.70
N ARG A 6 4.61 -26.86 -2.93
CA ARG A 6 5.66 -26.02 -3.53
C ARG A 6 5.21 -24.57 -3.71
N ALA A 7 3.98 -24.34 -4.17
CA ALA A 7 3.41 -22.99 -4.29
C ALA A 7 3.30 -22.31 -2.92
N ASN A 8 2.84 -23.04 -1.90
CA ASN A 8 2.76 -22.53 -0.53
C ASN A 8 4.15 -22.18 0.03
N THR A 9 5.14 -23.06 -0.13
CA THR A 9 6.52 -22.77 0.33
C THR A 9 7.10 -21.56 -0.39
N LEU A 10 6.91 -21.44 -1.70
CA LEU A 10 7.37 -20.28 -2.46
C LEU A 10 6.69 -18.99 -2.01
N TYR A 11 5.39 -19.03 -1.73
CA TYR A 11 4.66 -17.89 -1.19
C TYR A 11 5.21 -17.44 0.17
N VAL A 12 5.49 -18.37 1.07
CA VAL A 12 6.14 -18.08 2.36
C VAL A 12 7.52 -17.45 2.14
N VAL A 13 8.33 -18.00 1.22
CA VAL A 13 9.65 -17.43 0.89
C VAL A 13 9.54 -16.01 0.35
N LYS A 14 8.55 -15.72 -0.52
CA LYS A 14 8.31 -14.36 -1.04
C LYS A 14 7.98 -13.39 0.10
N ILE A 15 7.04 -13.75 0.98
CA ILE A 15 6.67 -12.91 2.14
C ILE A 15 7.88 -12.64 3.04
N LEU A 16 8.63 -13.68 3.40
CA LEU A 16 9.81 -13.54 4.24
C LEU A 16 10.89 -12.69 3.57
N SER A 17 11.08 -12.83 2.25
CA SER A 17 12.04 -12.02 1.50
C SER A 17 11.66 -10.54 1.52
N CYS A 18 10.38 -10.21 1.31
CA CYS A 18 9.88 -8.84 1.45
C CYS A 18 10.07 -8.31 2.88
N ALA A 19 9.70 -9.10 3.89
CA ALA A 19 9.86 -8.71 5.28
C ALA A 19 11.33 -8.40 5.62
N VAL A 20 12.26 -9.28 5.25
CA VAL A 20 13.70 -9.08 5.48
C VAL A 20 14.21 -7.84 4.75
N ALA A 21 13.87 -7.66 3.47
CA ALA A 21 14.29 -6.49 2.70
C ALA A 21 13.80 -5.18 3.34
N ILE A 22 12.54 -5.14 3.78
CA ILE A 22 11.94 -3.97 4.42
C ILE A 22 12.56 -3.71 5.80
N VAL A 23 12.84 -4.76 6.59
CA VAL A 23 13.57 -4.61 7.87
C VAL A 23 14.95 -4.00 7.62
N VAL A 24 15.71 -4.51 6.66
CA VAL A 24 17.05 -3.99 6.34
C VAL A 24 16.96 -2.51 5.94
N LEU A 25 16.00 -2.14 5.09
CA LEU A 25 15.79 -0.73 4.73
C LEU A 25 15.35 0.12 5.92
N ALA A 26 14.45 -0.38 6.77
CA ALA A 26 14.01 0.33 7.96
C ALA A 26 15.17 0.60 8.93
N LEU A 27 16.08 -0.36 9.12
CA LEU A 27 17.27 -0.19 9.95
C LEU A 27 18.25 0.87 9.41
N ILE A 28 18.23 1.12 8.09
CA ILE A 28 19.08 2.11 7.43
C ILE A 28 18.43 3.50 7.44
N PHE A 29 17.13 3.58 7.14
CA PHE A 29 16.42 4.83 6.85
C PHE A 29 15.48 5.33 7.95
N ASP A 30 15.00 4.45 8.84
CA ASP A 30 13.97 4.76 9.84
C ASP A 30 14.49 4.45 11.26
N LYS A 31 15.71 4.90 11.55
CA LYS A 31 16.41 4.60 12.80
C LYS A 31 15.69 5.16 14.04
N ASP A 32 15.00 6.28 13.86
CA ASP A 32 14.26 6.97 14.92
C ASP A 32 12.77 6.60 14.98
N LYS A 33 12.28 5.73 14.06
CA LYS A 33 10.89 5.21 13.97
C LYS A 33 9.77 6.25 13.81
N ASP A 34 10.10 7.53 13.71
CA ASP A 34 9.09 8.59 13.57
C ASP A 34 8.30 8.51 12.27
N THR A 35 8.83 7.82 11.26
CA THR A 35 8.25 7.86 9.91
C THR A 35 7.29 6.70 9.61
N ASN A 36 7.21 5.69 10.49
CA ASN A 36 6.39 4.49 10.25
C ASN A 36 6.69 3.80 8.89
N PHE A 37 7.92 3.94 8.37
CA PHE A 37 8.34 3.36 7.10
C PHE A 37 8.09 1.85 7.07
N PHE A 38 8.51 1.16 8.12
CA PHE A 38 8.37 -0.29 8.24
C PHE A 38 6.91 -0.73 8.07
N LEU A 39 5.97 -0.03 8.73
CA LEU A 39 4.55 -0.36 8.69
C LEU A 39 3.98 -0.20 7.28
N TRP A 40 4.21 0.95 6.64
CA TRP A 40 3.59 1.26 5.35
C TRP A 40 4.19 0.48 4.19
N ALA A 41 5.52 0.32 4.18
CA ALA A 41 6.20 -0.47 3.17
C ALA A 41 5.80 -1.95 3.27
N SER A 42 5.72 -2.52 4.49
CA SER A 42 5.38 -3.93 4.68
C SER A 42 3.93 -4.24 4.31
N LEU A 43 2.98 -3.44 4.79
CA LEU A 43 1.56 -3.61 4.47
C LEU A 43 1.32 -3.56 2.96
N THR A 44 1.97 -2.61 2.28
CA THR A 44 1.87 -2.48 0.82
C THR A 44 2.53 -3.66 0.10
N ALA A 45 3.73 -4.08 0.53
CA ALA A 45 4.43 -5.20 -0.07
C ALA A 45 3.63 -6.51 0.06
N PHE A 46 3.06 -6.77 1.24
CA PHE A 46 2.30 -7.99 1.49
C PHE A 46 1.00 -8.06 0.71
N PHE A 47 0.30 -6.94 0.53
CA PHE A 47 -0.86 -6.89 -0.35
C PHE A 47 -0.48 -7.01 -1.84
N THR A 48 0.76 -6.71 -2.19
CA THR A 48 1.25 -6.77 -3.58
C THR A 48 1.75 -8.16 -3.99
N ILE A 49 2.29 -8.95 -3.07
CA ILE A 49 2.75 -10.33 -3.39
C ILE A 49 1.56 -11.23 -3.75
N GLN A 50 1.73 -12.00 -4.82
CA GLN A 50 0.74 -12.98 -5.26
C GLN A 50 1.09 -14.40 -4.81
N HIS A 51 0.07 -15.15 -4.38
CA HIS A 51 0.18 -16.58 -4.10
C HIS A 51 0.32 -17.42 -5.37
N ASP A 52 -0.43 -17.06 -6.42
CA ASP A 52 -0.39 -17.76 -7.70
C ASP A 52 0.92 -17.46 -8.44
N LEU A 53 1.59 -18.52 -8.90
CA LEU A 53 2.87 -18.46 -9.59
C LEU A 53 2.74 -18.05 -11.07
N ASN A 54 1.54 -18.18 -11.65
CA ASN A 54 1.29 -17.92 -13.07
C ASN A 54 0.69 -16.54 -13.34
N GLN A 55 0.36 -15.77 -12.31
CA GLN A 55 -0.19 -14.42 -12.49
C GLN A 55 0.91 -13.41 -12.80
N LYS A 56 0.60 -12.50 -13.74
CA LYS A 56 1.43 -11.33 -14.00
C LYS A 56 1.42 -10.41 -12.78
N ILE A 57 2.58 -9.79 -12.55
CA ILE A 57 2.79 -8.76 -11.53
C ILE A 57 1.64 -7.76 -11.56
N ASN A 58 0.93 -7.64 -10.43
CA ASN A 58 -0.25 -6.81 -10.32
C ASN A 58 0.10 -5.35 -9.98
N PHE A 59 0.09 -4.50 -11.02
CA PHE A 59 0.31 -3.05 -10.88
C PHE A 59 -0.87 -2.28 -10.28
N ASN A 60 -2.03 -2.93 -10.11
CA ASN A 60 -3.21 -2.31 -9.54
C ASN A 60 -3.00 -1.82 -8.10
N GLN A 61 -2.06 -2.42 -7.36
CA GLN A 61 -1.69 -2.02 -6.01
C GLN A 61 -1.07 -0.62 -5.96
N VAL A 62 -0.19 -0.30 -6.91
CA VAL A 62 0.43 1.04 -7.01
C VAL A 62 -0.65 2.07 -7.35
N THR A 63 -1.48 1.78 -8.35
CA THR A 63 -2.53 2.70 -8.80
C THR A 63 -3.59 2.94 -7.72
N GLY A 64 -4.05 1.87 -7.05
CA GLY A 64 -4.99 1.99 -5.94
C GLY A 64 -4.41 2.82 -4.80
N ASN A 65 -3.18 2.52 -4.38
CA ASN A 65 -2.52 3.30 -3.32
C ASN A 65 -2.35 4.77 -3.70
N PHE A 66 -1.99 5.06 -4.95
CA PHE A 66 -1.83 6.43 -5.42
C PHE A 66 -3.16 7.20 -5.38
N ILE A 67 -4.24 6.64 -5.93
CA ILE A 67 -5.57 7.28 -5.93
C ILE A 67 -6.06 7.52 -4.50
N GLY A 68 -6.01 6.49 -3.65
CA GLY A 68 -6.46 6.59 -2.27
C GLY A 68 -5.67 7.64 -1.48
N SER A 69 -4.35 7.68 -1.66
CA SER A 69 -3.49 8.66 -0.99
C SER A 69 -3.76 10.08 -1.47
N LEU A 70 -3.97 10.28 -2.78
CA LEU A 70 -4.30 11.59 -3.34
C LEU A 70 -5.62 12.11 -2.78
N VAL A 71 -6.67 11.29 -2.75
CA VAL A 71 -7.96 11.68 -2.15
C VAL A 71 -7.80 11.95 -0.66
N GLY A 72 -7.00 11.16 0.05
CA GLY A 72 -6.70 11.37 1.48
C GLY A 72 -6.09 12.74 1.74
N ILE A 73 -5.09 13.15 0.96
CA ILE A 73 -4.47 14.47 1.05
C ILE A 73 -5.48 15.58 0.78
N LEU A 74 -6.33 15.44 -0.25
CA LEU A 74 -7.35 16.44 -0.58
C LEU A 74 -8.37 16.62 0.55
N ILE A 75 -8.82 15.51 1.16
CA ILE A 75 -9.76 15.54 2.29
C ILE A 75 -9.08 16.15 3.52
N TRP A 76 -7.84 15.78 3.80
CA TRP A 76 -7.05 16.39 4.87
C TRP A 76 -6.89 17.90 4.70
N LEU A 77 -6.56 18.38 3.49
CA LEU A 77 -6.48 19.80 3.17
C LEU A 77 -7.82 20.52 3.38
N GLY A 78 -8.92 19.90 2.94
CA GLY A 78 -10.27 20.40 3.15
C GLY A 78 -10.62 20.55 4.64
N MET A 79 -10.27 19.55 5.45
CA MET A 79 -10.45 19.60 6.91
C MET A 79 -9.57 20.66 7.58
N ALA A 80 -8.29 20.75 7.21
CA ALA A 80 -7.35 21.73 7.76
C ALA A 80 -7.82 23.17 7.50
N GLN A 81 -8.37 23.45 6.31
CA GLN A 81 -8.95 24.75 5.97
C GLN A 81 -10.32 24.99 6.63
N ALA A 82 -11.09 23.93 6.88
CA ALA A 82 -12.35 23.98 7.61
C ALA A 82 -12.17 24.12 9.14
N SER A 83 -10.95 24.29 9.64
CA SER A 83 -10.63 24.49 11.06
C SER A 83 -11.40 25.64 11.73
N PHE A 84 -11.87 26.63 10.96
CA PHE A 84 -12.78 27.67 11.48
C PHE A 84 -14.15 27.12 11.96
N LEU A 85 -14.63 26.03 11.36
CA LEU A 85 -15.85 25.32 11.76
C LEU A 85 -15.63 24.32 12.89
N HIS A 86 -14.37 23.95 13.18
CA HIS A 86 -14.03 22.95 14.20
C HIS A 86 -14.39 23.39 15.62
N MET A 87 -14.48 24.71 15.88
CA MET A 87 -14.94 25.23 17.17
C MET A 87 -16.43 24.96 17.45
N TYR A 88 -17.23 24.59 16.45
CA TYR A 88 -18.68 24.44 16.60
C TYR A 88 -19.23 23.02 16.37
N TYR A 89 -18.52 22.16 15.64
CA TYR A 89 -19.04 20.83 15.27
C TYR A 89 -18.00 19.72 15.43
N ILE A 90 -18.18 18.92 16.49
CA ILE A 90 -17.37 17.74 16.86
C ILE A 90 -17.46 16.60 15.80
N ASN A 91 -18.42 16.65 14.87
CA ASN A 91 -18.69 15.55 13.92
C ASN A 91 -18.36 15.87 12.45
N LEU A 92 -17.74 17.02 12.14
CA LEU A 92 -17.47 17.42 10.76
C LEU A 92 -16.46 16.47 10.08
N GLU A 93 -15.54 15.91 10.84
CA GLU A 93 -14.55 14.92 10.38
C GLU A 93 -15.21 13.69 9.76
N TYR A 94 -16.22 13.13 10.42
CA TYR A 94 -16.95 11.96 9.91
C TYR A 94 -17.63 12.26 8.56
N LEU A 95 -18.09 13.49 8.35
CA LEU A 95 -18.66 13.91 7.07
C LEU A 95 -17.59 13.95 5.97
N PHE A 96 -16.41 14.51 6.26
CA PHE A 96 -15.26 14.51 5.34
C PHE A 96 -14.77 13.08 5.03
N PHE A 97 -14.80 12.19 6.01
CA PHE A 97 -14.50 10.77 5.80
C PHE A 97 -15.48 10.10 4.86
N VAL A 98 -16.80 10.29 5.06
CA VAL A 98 -17.83 9.76 4.16
C VAL A 98 -17.68 10.34 2.76
N LEU A 99 -17.40 11.64 2.65
CA LEU A 99 -17.13 12.30 1.37
C LEU A 99 -15.90 11.71 0.68
N GLY A 100 -14.82 11.47 1.41
CA GLY A 100 -13.60 10.87 0.86
C GLY A 100 -13.79 9.42 0.40
N ILE A 101 -14.56 8.61 1.13
CA ILE A 101 -14.98 7.26 0.70
C ILE A 101 -15.75 7.35 -0.61
N PHE A 102 -16.73 8.26 -0.66
CA PHE A 102 -17.56 8.48 -1.85
C PHE A 102 -16.72 8.91 -3.05
N LEU A 103 -15.85 9.91 -2.90
CA LEU A 103 -14.98 10.42 -3.96
C LEU A 103 -13.98 9.36 -4.45
N THR A 104 -13.33 8.63 -3.54
CA THR A 104 -12.40 7.55 -3.88
C THR A 104 -13.10 6.47 -4.70
N THR A 105 -14.31 6.07 -4.27
CA THR A 105 -15.13 5.09 -4.97
C THR A 105 -15.54 5.59 -6.34
N LEU A 106 -16.02 6.84 -6.43
CA LEU A 106 -16.44 7.47 -7.68
C LEU A 106 -15.28 7.53 -8.69
N ILE A 107 -14.10 7.99 -8.27
CA ILE A 107 -12.90 8.03 -9.13
C ILE A 107 -12.55 6.62 -9.63
N CYS A 108 -12.53 5.62 -8.76
CA CYS A 108 -12.24 4.24 -9.17
C CYS A 108 -13.29 3.67 -10.14
N VAL A 109 -14.57 3.98 -9.95
CA VAL A 109 -15.63 3.52 -10.88
C VAL A 109 -15.52 4.25 -12.22
N SER A 110 -15.37 5.58 -12.21
CA SER A 110 -15.27 6.41 -13.42
C SER A 110 -14.05 6.05 -14.28
N CYS A 111 -12.93 5.69 -13.65
CA CYS A 111 -11.72 5.23 -14.34
C CYS A 111 -11.78 3.77 -14.79
N ARG A 112 -12.93 3.08 -14.71
CA ARG A 112 -13.11 1.65 -15.00
C ARG A 112 -12.13 0.77 -14.22
N ALA A 113 -11.89 1.17 -12.99
CA ALA A 113 -10.80 0.76 -12.12
C ALA A 113 -11.30 0.01 -10.88
N THR A 114 -12.47 -0.62 -10.99
CA THR A 114 -13.21 -1.23 -9.87
C THR A 114 -12.45 -2.32 -9.13
N GLN A 115 -11.56 -3.02 -9.83
CA GLN A 115 -10.69 -4.08 -9.32
C GLN A 115 -9.72 -3.63 -8.21
N TYR A 116 -9.46 -2.32 -8.05
CA TYR A 116 -8.61 -1.80 -6.97
C TYR A 116 -9.29 -0.75 -6.10
N THR A 117 -10.62 -0.61 -6.17
CA THR A 117 -11.38 0.27 -5.28
C THR A 117 -11.13 -0.06 -3.80
N GLY A 118 -11.05 -1.34 -3.44
CA GLY A 118 -10.74 -1.74 -2.06
C GLY A 118 -9.36 -1.26 -1.60
N ILE A 119 -8.34 -1.40 -2.46
CA ILE A 119 -6.97 -0.93 -2.18
C ILE A 119 -6.95 0.60 -2.04
N ALA A 120 -7.65 1.31 -2.94
CA ALA A 120 -7.75 2.76 -2.89
C ALA A 120 -8.47 3.24 -1.62
N LEU A 121 -9.56 2.59 -1.22
CA LEU A 121 -10.27 2.92 0.02
C LEU A 121 -9.43 2.64 1.26
N SER A 122 -8.75 1.50 1.33
CA SER A 122 -7.80 1.22 2.43
C SER A 122 -6.70 2.28 2.48
N SER A 123 -6.17 2.67 1.33
CA SER A 123 -5.12 3.68 1.26
C SER A 123 -5.62 5.08 1.67
N PHE A 124 -6.82 5.46 1.25
CA PHE A 124 -7.50 6.68 1.69
C PHE A 124 -7.68 6.72 3.21
N MET A 125 -8.23 5.64 3.80
CA MET A 125 -8.47 5.53 5.24
C MET A 125 -7.19 5.72 6.02
N ILE A 126 -6.13 5.07 5.57
CA ILE A 126 -4.87 5.15 6.27
C ILE A 126 -4.30 6.59 6.25
N VAL A 127 -4.35 7.34 5.13
CA VAL A 127 -3.81 8.72 5.08
C VAL A 127 -4.63 9.57 6.02
N SER A 128 -5.95 9.46 5.89
CA SER A 128 -6.89 10.33 6.58
C SER A 128 -6.93 10.08 8.09
N VAL A 129 -6.74 8.84 8.56
CA VAL A 129 -6.70 8.50 9.99
C VAL A 129 -5.33 8.76 10.62
N TYR A 130 -4.23 8.45 9.92
CA TYR A 130 -2.88 8.59 10.46
C TYR A 130 -2.43 10.05 10.57
N ASP A 131 -2.68 10.86 9.52
CA ASP A 131 -2.27 12.27 9.50
C ASP A 131 -3.24 13.18 10.26
N PHE A 132 -4.43 12.67 10.61
CA PHE A 132 -5.29 13.33 11.60
C PHE A 132 -4.62 13.37 12.98
N GLY A 133 -3.90 12.30 13.37
CA GLY A 133 -3.19 12.24 14.65
C GLY A 133 -1.90 13.08 14.70
N HIS A 134 -1.30 13.39 13.55
CA HIS A 134 0.03 14.02 13.47
C HIS A 134 0.05 15.42 12.83
N HIS A 135 -1.09 15.91 12.32
CA HIS A 135 -1.30 17.25 11.76
C HIS A 135 -0.22 17.76 10.78
N THR A 136 0.46 16.87 10.05
CA THR A 136 1.54 17.25 9.12
C THR A 136 1.33 16.64 7.73
N ILE A 137 1.55 17.44 6.68
CA ILE A 137 1.55 16.97 5.27
C ILE A 137 2.70 16.00 5.00
N ASP A 138 3.82 16.18 5.70
CA ASP A 138 5.04 15.41 5.49
C ASP A 138 4.78 13.90 5.71
N GLY A 139 3.96 13.54 6.71
CA GLY A 139 3.53 12.16 6.94
C GLY A 139 2.77 11.57 5.75
N ALA A 140 1.81 12.31 5.21
CA ALA A 140 1.00 11.90 4.06
C ALA A 140 1.85 11.66 2.80
N LEU A 141 2.79 12.57 2.53
CA LEU A 141 3.67 12.49 1.36
C LEU A 141 4.69 11.36 1.50
N LEU A 142 5.31 11.23 2.67
CA LEU A 142 6.25 10.13 2.96
C LEU A 142 5.56 8.78 2.82
N ARG A 143 4.30 8.67 3.21
CA ARG A 143 3.54 7.44 3.03
C ARG A 143 3.39 7.03 1.58
N ILE A 144 3.13 7.96 0.65
CA ILE A 144 3.08 7.64 -0.79
C ILE A 144 4.41 7.02 -1.22
N VAL A 145 5.52 7.61 -0.79
CA VAL A 145 6.87 7.10 -1.07
C VAL A 145 7.06 5.71 -0.47
N TYR A 146 6.61 5.46 0.75
CA TYR A 146 6.78 4.16 1.42
C TYR A 146 5.93 3.07 0.79
N CYS A 147 4.70 3.39 0.37
CA CYS A 147 3.88 2.48 -0.42
C CYS A 147 4.55 2.14 -1.75
N LEU A 148 5.12 3.13 -2.45
CA LEU A 148 5.88 2.90 -3.69
C LEU A 148 7.08 1.97 -3.44
N VAL A 149 7.86 2.20 -2.40
CA VAL A 149 8.99 1.34 -2.01
C VAL A 149 8.51 -0.09 -1.71
N GLY A 150 7.41 -0.24 -0.97
CA GLY A 150 6.80 -1.54 -0.70
C GLY A 150 6.40 -2.29 -1.97
N CYS A 151 5.75 -1.62 -2.92
CA CYS A 151 5.42 -2.19 -4.22
C CYS A 151 6.68 -2.60 -5.01
N LEU A 152 7.71 -1.74 -5.05
CA LEU A 152 8.95 -2.04 -5.75
C LEU A 152 9.66 -3.27 -5.19
N ILE A 153 9.71 -3.42 -3.87
CA ILE A 153 10.30 -4.59 -3.20
C ILE A 153 9.48 -5.85 -3.55
N ALA A 154 8.16 -5.78 -3.46
CA ALA A 154 7.30 -6.91 -3.83
C ALA A 154 7.51 -7.34 -5.28
N TYR A 155 7.64 -6.39 -6.21
CA TYR A 155 7.92 -6.67 -7.62
C TYR A 155 9.31 -7.27 -7.84
N ALA A 156 10.32 -6.76 -7.14
CA ALA A 156 11.67 -7.31 -7.21
C ALA A 156 11.71 -8.76 -6.69
N VAL A 157 11.05 -9.04 -5.56
CA VAL A 157 10.96 -10.38 -5.00
C VAL A 157 10.19 -11.32 -5.93
N GLU A 158 9.04 -10.89 -6.46
CA GLU A 158 8.25 -11.67 -7.40
C GLU A 158 9.07 -12.01 -8.65
N TYR A 159 9.75 -11.04 -9.23
CA TYR A 159 10.61 -11.22 -10.39
C TYR A 159 11.76 -12.20 -10.13
N CYS A 160 12.48 -12.01 -9.01
CA CYS A 160 13.58 -12.90 -8.62
C CYS A 160 13.09 -14.34 -8.41
N CYS A 161 11.99 -14.53 -7.69
CA CYS A 161 11.42 -15.85 -7.46
C CYS A 161 10.97 -16.53 -8.77
N GLN A 162 10.32 -15.79 -9.68
CA GLN A 162 9.92 -16.32 -10.99
C GLN A 162 11.13 -16.75 -11.82
N ARG A 163 12.18 -15.92 -11.89
CA ARG A 163 13.45 -16.25 -12.57
C ARG A 163 14.10 -17.52 -11.99
N PHE A 164 14.22 -17.62 -10.66
CA PHE A 164 14.80 -18.80 -10.02
C PHE A 164 13.99 -20.08 -10.24
N ILE A 165 12.66 -19.98 -10.34
CA ILE A 165 11.80 -21.13 -10.66
C ILE A 165 11.99 -21.56 -12.11
N GLN A 166 11.99 -20.61 -13.06
CA GLN A 166 12.21 -20.92 -14.48
C GLN A 166 13.58 -21.56 -14.72
N ASP A 167 14.64 -21.03 -14.12
CA ASP A 167 16.00 -21.59 -14.26
C ASP A 167 16.12 -23.01 -13.68
N LYS A 168 15.47 -23.30 -12.55
CA LYS A 168 15.45 -24.65 -11.98
C LYS A 168 14.55 -25.62 -12.73
N TRP A 169 13.52 -25.13 -13.43
CA TRP A 169 12.66 -25.95 -14.29
C TRP A 169 13.38 -26.35 -15.57
N PHE A 170 14.06 -25.42 -16.25
CA PHE A 170 14.81 -25.72 -17.48
C PHE A 170 16.03 -26.62 -17.26
N LYS A 171 16.61 -26.64 -16.05
CA LYS A 171 17.71 -27.55 -15.70
C LYS A 171 17.24 -28.94 -15.24
N ALA A 172 15.95 -29.14 -15.02
CA ALA A 172 15.38 -30.42 -14.55
C ALA A 172 14.58 -31.15 -15.66
N SER A 173 14.55 -30.60 -16.88
CA SER A 173 14.01 -31.16 -18.12
C SER A 173 15.13 -31.47 -19.10
#